data_AF-A0A1C6B8E5-F1
#
_entry.id   AF-A0A1C6B8E5-F1
#
_cell.length_a   1.000
_cell.length_b   1.000
_cell.length_c   1.000
_cell.angle_alpha   90.00
_cell.angle_beta   90.00
_cell.angle_gamma   90.00
#
_symmetry.space_group_name_H-M   'P 1'
#
loop_
_entity.id
_entity.type
_entity.pdbx_description
1 polymer ?
#
loop_
_entity_poly.entity_id
_entity_poly.type
_entity_poly.pdbx_seq_one_letter_code
_entity_poly.pdbx_strand_id
1 'polypeptide(L)'
;MDDVKLAMLGSKEAARRLTEAGVLLACPKCGCPGEVYEYPGEDWSQPYTAKCKKNDCFWIGKDYPTKKQAIRDWNTRAPILTAAEMEMLDEAT
;
A
#
# COMPACT_ATOMS: atom_id res chain seq x y z
N MET A 1 -16.23 -0.45 11.79
CA MET A 1 -15.01 -0.02 11.08
C MET A 1 -15.08 -0.60 9.68
N ASP A 2 -14.79 0.16 8.64
CA ASP A 2 -14.80 -0.32 7.25
C ASP A 2 -13.43 -0.94 6.86
N ASP A 3 -13.39 -1.62 5.71
CA ASP A 3 -12.17 -2.27 5.21
C ASP A 3 -11.03 -1.28 4.93
N VAL A 4 -11.34 -0.05 4.53
CA VAL A 4 -10.32 0.99 4.30
C VAL A 4 -9.62 1.31 5.61
N LYS A 5 -10.37 1.59 6.67
CA LYS A 5 -9.82 1.87 8.00
C LYS A 5 -9.06 0.68 8.55
N LEU A 6 -9.61 -0.53 8.45
CA LEU A 6 -8.93 -1.75 8.90
C LEU A 6 -7.60 -1.99 8.17
N ALA A 7 -7.57 -1.81 6.85
CA ALA A 7 -6.36 -1.97 6.05
C ALA A 7 -5.31 -0.89 6.39
N MET A 8 -5.73 0.35 6.65
CA MET A 8 -4.84 1.43 7.09
C MET A 8 -4.19 1.15 8.45
N LEU A 9 -4.82 0.35 9.31
CA LEU A 9 -4.27 -0.14 10.59
C LEU A 9 -3.50 -1.47 10.43
N GLY A 10 -3.24 -1.92 9.20
CA GLY A 10 -2.44 -3.11 8.90
C GLY A 10 -3.19 -4.43 8.92
N SER A 11 -4.53 -4.43 8.86
CA SER A 11 -5.29 -5.66 8.65
C SER A 11 -5.00 -6.26 7.27
N LYS A 12 -4.29 -7.39 7.25
CA LYS A 12 -3.92 -8.12 6.02
C LYS A 12 -5.16 -8.59 5.24
N GLU A 13 -6.20 -9.04 5.93
CA GLU A 13 -7.44 -9.50 5.29
C GLU A 13 -8.24 -8.37 4.66
N ALA A 14 -8.34 -7.21 5.32
CA ALA A 14 -8.99 -6.05 4.73
C ALA A 14 -8.22 -5.53 3.51
N ALA A 15 -6.88 -5.45 3.62
CA ALA A 15 -6.01 -5.10 2.49
C ALA A 15 -6.17 -6.07 1.31
N ARG A 16 -6.30 -7.38 1.57
CA ARG A 16 -6.55 -8.40 0.54
C ARG A 16 -7.89 -8.18 -0.16
N ARG A 17 -9.00 -7.98 0.58
CA ARG A 17 -10.32 -7.72 0.00
C ARG A 17 -10.33 -6.48 -0.89
N LEU A 18 -9.72 -5.38 -0.43
CA LEU A 18 -9.59 -4.16 -1.23
C LEU A 18 -8.76 -4.37 -2.49
N THR A 19 -7.66 -5.13 -2.38
CA THR A 19 -6.81 -5.48 -3.52
C THR A 19 -7.54 -6.33 -4.55
N GLU A 20 -8.35 -7.30 -4.10
CA GLU A 20 -9.18 -8.13 -4.98
C GLU A 20 -10.25 -7.32 -5.69
N ALA A 21 -10.82 -6.32 -5.01
CA ALA A 21 -11.75 -5.36 -5.60
C ALA A 21 -11.06 -4.29 -6.49
N GLY A 22 -9.72 -4.30 -6.59
CA GLY A 22 -8.97 -3.29 -7.36
C GLY A 22 -8.95 -1.89 -6.74
N VAL A 23 -9.31 -1.77 -5.46
CA VAL A 23 -9.34 -0.51 -4.71
C VAL A 23 -7.95 -0.19 -4.18
N LEU A 24 -7.43 0.98 -4.54
CA LEU A 24 -6.16 1.49 -4.05
C LEU A 24 -6.36 2.41 -2.84
N LEU A 25 -5.64 2.16 -1.76
CA LEU A 25 -5.67 3.01 -0.57
C LEU A 25 -5.02 4.38 -0.82
N ALA A 26 -5.35 5.33 0.04
CA ALA A 26 -4.65 6.61 0.12
C ALA A 26 -3.14 6.44 0.35
N CYS A 27 -2.38 7.46 -0.03
CA CYS A 27 -0.94 7.50 0.11
C CYS A 27 -0.51 7.27 1.56
N PRO A 28 0.44 6.36 1.82
CA PRO A 28 0.90 6.09 3.19
C PRO A 28 1.61 7.28 3.84
N LYS A 29 2.21 8.17 3.04
CA LYS A 29 2.97 9.32 3.54
C LYS A 29 2.09 10.52 3.87
N CYS A 30 1.16 10.89 2.99
CA CYS A 30 0.40 12.14 3.12
C CYS A 30 -1.12 11.97 3.20
N GLY A 31 -1.66 10.75 3.04
CA GLY A 31 -3.10 10.51 3.06
C GLY A 31 -3.87 11.01 1.83
N CYS A 32 -3.24 11.69 0.88
CA CYS A 32 -3.88 12.07 -0.38
C CYS A 32 -4.12 10.85 -1.28
N PRO A 33 -5.04 10.93 -2.26
CA PRO A 33 -5.33 9.83 -3.18
C PRO A 33 -4.07 9.29 -3.88
N GLY A 34 -3.97 7.96 -3.95
CA GLY A 34 -3.02 7.28 -4.81
C GLY A 34 -3.60 7.01 -6.20
N GLU A 35 -2.75 6.57 -7.11
CA GLU A 35 -3.14 5.95 -8.37
C GLU A 35 -2.20 4.81 -8.73
N VAL A 36 -2.69 3.88 -9.56
CA VAL A 36 -1.81 2.96 -10.26
C VAL A 36 -1.54 3.53 -11.63
N TYR A 37 -0.27 3.80 -11.90
CA TYR A 37 0.23 4.27 -13.18
C TYR A 37 0.76 3.07 -13.98
N GLU A 38 0.43 3.04 -15.26
CA GLU A 38 0.93 2.06 -16.24
C GLU A 38 1.83 2.82 -17.20
N TYR A 39 3.11 2.44 -17.30
CA TYR A 39 4.03 3.07 -18.24
C TYR A 39 3.69 2.65 -19.68
N PRO A 40 3.21 3.54 -20.55
CA PRO A 40 2.81 3.18 -21.90
C PRO A 40 4.02 3.02 -22.82
N GLY A 41 3.99 1.98 -23.67
CA GLY A 41 4.84 1.92 -24.86
C GLY A 41 6.26 1.38 -24.66
N GLU A 42 6.56 0.72 -23.54
CA GLU A 42 7.88 0.15 -23.32
C GLU A 42 7.75 -1.34 -22.94
N ASP A 43 8.66 -2.16 -23.47
CA ASP A 43 8.73 -3.64 -23.36
C ASP A 43 9.17 -4.10 -21.94
N TRP A 44 8.70 -3.43 -20.89
CA TRP A 44 9.08 -3.71 -19.51
C TRP A 44 8.28 -4.89 -18.99
N SER A 45 8.99 -5.82 -18.35
CA SER A 45 8.37 -6.93 -17.62
C SER A 45 7.51 -6.47 -16.43
N GLN A 46 7.59 -5.19 -16.04
CA GLN A 46 6.96 -4.62 -14.84
C GLN A 46 6.40 -3.19 -15.09
N PRO A 47 5.31 -3.02 -15.86
CA PRO A 47 4.86 -1.69 -16.28
C PRO A 47 3.98 -0.96 -15.24
N TYR A 48 3.60 -1.61 -14.13
CA TYR A 48 2.64 -1.05 -13.17
C TYR A 48 3.31 -0.57 -11.88
N THR A 49 3.06 0.68 -11.51
CA THR A 49 3.52 1.25 -10.24
C THR A 49 2.39 1.98 -9.53
N ALA A 50 2.33 1.93 -8.20
CA ALA A 50 1.41 2.76 -7.43
C ALA A 50 2.13 4.04 -6.98
N LYS A 51 1.51 5.20 -7.16
CA LYS A 51 2.11 6.49 -6.79
C LYS A 51 1.09 7.44 -6.17
N CYS A 52 1.56 8.41 -5.40
CA CYS A 52 0.72 9.48 -4.90
C CYS A 52 0.35 10.43 -6.05
N LYS A 53 -0.93 10.84 -6.14
CA LYS A 53 -1.38 11.85 -7.11
C LYS A 53 -0.90 13.26 -6.75
N LYS A 54 -0.49 13.48 -5.49
CA LYS A 54 -0.03 14.79 -5.03
C LYS A 54 1.41 15.00 -5.51
N ASN A 55 1.59 15.91 -6.47
CA ASN A 55 2.86 16.14 -7.16
C ASN A 55 4.04 16.47 -6.23
N ASP A 56 3.81 17.03 -5.03
CA ASP A 56 4.86 17.40 -4.07
C ASP A 56 5.17 16.29 -3.04
N CYS A 57 4.42 15.19 -3.02
CA CYS A 57 4.63 14.09 -2.06
C CYS A 57 5.76 13.15 -2.51
N PHE A 58 5.85 12.93 -3.83
CA PHE A 58 6.81 12.06 -4.52
C PHE A 58 6.88 10.62 -3.98
N TRP A 59 5.83 10.15 -3.29
CA TRP A 59 5.77 8.77 -2.81
C TRP A 59 5.37 7.84 -3.95
N ILE A 60 6.27 6.93 -4.31
CA ILE A 60 6.14 5.99 -5.42
C ILE A 60 6.47 4.60 -4.87
N GLY A 61 5.68 3.60 -5.25
CA GLY A 61 5.89 2.20 -4.93
C GLY A 61 6.90 1.53 -5.85
N LYS A 62 7.02 0.21 -5.71
CA LYS A 62 7.80 -0.61 -6.64
C LYS A 62 7.03 -0.88 -7.93
N ASP A 63 7.76 -1.26 -8.97
CA ASP A 63 7.20 -1.65 -10.25
C ASP A 63 6.82 -3.14 -10.23
N TYR A 64 5.73 -3.49 -10.91
CA TYR A 64 5.19 -4.85 -10.95
C TYR A 64 4.66 -5.26 -12.33
N PRO A 65 4.70 -6.57 -12.65
CA PRO A 65 4.11 -7.12 -13.88
C PRO A 65 2.59 -6.93 -13.99
N THR A 66 1.88 -6.80 -12.87
CA THR A 66 0.42 -6.66 -12.88
C THR A 66 -0.06 -5.50 -12.01
N LYS A 67 -1.13 -4.83 -12.46
CA LYS A 67 -1.83 -3.80 -11.68
C LYS A 67 -2.19 -4.29 -10.27
N LYS A 68 -2.65 -5.54 -10.14
CA LYS A 68 -3.04 -6.13 -8.86
C LYS A 68 -1.88 -6.28 -7.88
N GLN A 69 -0.67 -6.58 -8.37
CA GLN A 69 0.53 -6.64 -7.51
C GLN A 69 0.94 -5.26 -7.00
N ALA A 70 0.88 -4.23 -7.86
CA ALA A 70 1.12 -2.85 -7.44
C ALA A 70 0.12 -2.40 -6.35
N ILE A 71 -1.17 -2.72 -6.53
CA ILE A 71 -2.20 -2.45 -5.51
C ILE A 71 -1.93 -3.22 -4.22
N ARG A 72 -1.55 -4.50 -4.31
CA ARG A 72 -1.27 -5.35 -3.14
C ARG A 72 -0.16 -4.76 -2.28
N ASP A 73 0.96 -4.41 -2.90
CA ASP A 73 2.11 -3.83 -2.18
C ASP A 73 1.72 -2.49 -1.56
N TRP A 74 1.08 -1.62 -2.35
CA TRP A 74 0.62 -0.33 -1.86
C TRP A 74 -0.41 -0.42 -0.73
N ASN A 75 -1.32 -1.39 -0.76
CA ASN A 75 -2.34 -1.57 0.27
C ASN A 75 -1.81 -2.24 1.54
N THR A 76 -0.60 -2.83 1.49
CA THR A 76 0.00 -3.47 2.65
C THR A 76 0.56 -2.39 3.59
N ARG A 77 0.07 -2.40 4.83
CA ARG A 77 0.54 -1.51 5.91
C ARG A 77 1.13 -2.34 7.03
N ALA A 78 2.10 -1.77 7.74
CA ALA A 78 2.59 -2.37 8.97
C ALA A 78 1.42 -2.43 9.99
N PRO A 79 1.20 -3.58 10.65
CA PRO A 79 0.21 -3.67 11.71
C PRO A 79 0.61 -2.79 12.89
N ILE A 80 -0.39 -2.20 13.54
CA ILE A 80 -0.17 -1.52 14.82
C ILE A 80 0.05 -2.58 15.88
N LEU A 81 1.16 -2.46 16.60
CA LEU A 81 1.50 -3.35 17.70
C LEU A 81 0.57 -3.10 18.89
N THR A 82 0.25 -4.18 19.58
CA THR A 82 -0.31 -4.11 20.93
C THR A 82 0.76 -3.63 21.93
N ALA A 83 0.34 -3.22 23.13
CA ALA A 83 1.28 -2.80 24.17
C ALA A 83 2.29 -3.90 24.52
N ALA A 84 1.84 -5.16 24.61
CA ALA A 84 2.72 -6.30 24.88
C ALA A 84 3.72 -6.56 23.74
N GLU A 85 3.28 -6.47 22.47
CA GLU A 85 4.20 -6.61 21.33
C GLU A 85 5.21 -5.47 21.24
N MET A 86 4.84 -4.27 21.71
CA MET A 86 5.76 -3.13 21.80
C MET A 86 6.81 -3.35 22.89
N GLU A 87 6.40 -3.83 24.08
CA GLU A 87 7.31 -4.18 25.17
C GLU A 87 8.35 -5.24 24.75
N MET A 88 7.92 -6.25 23.99
CA MET A 88 8.84 -7.26 23.44
C MET A 88 9.92 -6.69 22.51
N LEU A 89 9.68 -5.55 21.85
CA LEU A 89 10.69 -4.90 21.02
C LEU A 89 11.70 -4.11 21.85
N ASP A 90 11.24 -3.47 22.93
CA ASP A 90 12.11 -2.71 23.84
C ASP A 90 13.06 -3.65 24.61
N GLU A 91 12.63 -4.86 24.94
CA GLU A 91 13.49 -5.89 25.56
C GLU A 91 14.53 -6.49 24.61
N ALA A 92 14.33 -6.35 23.29
CA ALA A 92 15.21 -6.93 22.27
C ALA A 92 16.36 -5.99 21.85
N THR A 93 16.43 -4.77 22.38
CA THR A 93 17.45 -3.74 22.08
C THR A 93 18.44 -3.54 23.21
#